data_AF-A0A7S2FLQ2-F1
#
_entry.id   AF-A0A7S2FLQ2-F1
#
_cell.length_a   1.000
_cell.length_b   1.000
_cell.length_c   1.000
_cell.angle_alpha   90.00
_cell.angle_beta   90.00
_cell.angle_gamma   90.00
#
_symmetry.space_group_name_H-M   'P 1'
#
loop_
_entity.id
_entity.type
_entity.pdbx_description
1 polymer ?
#
loop_
_entity_poly.entity_id
_entity_poly.type
_entity_poly.pdbx_seq_one_letter_code
_entity_poly.pdbx_strand_id
1 'polypeptide(L)'
;DARRLLLWLAVVAVQQGCRFASAQIYQFADVAIPANRSLHTLYAFYVYSQEEAPGWFINKPFVKFSHFVAHSTADTRRDKDLESYVGVQLSIMRYRDFWNLINPKKFCSTWDDVPQKRADQPGTLLLQKTAGESFSDVDVYIHTIRFPNTTSSHPKDVSKDVRNTGVYILVFSNCGDFQDATVSGTVVVK
;
A
#
# COMPACT_ATOMS: atom_id res chain seq x y z
N ASP A 1 17.10 19.34 56.19
CA ASP A 1 16.92 18.04 55.52
C ASP A 1 16.65 18.24 54.02
N ALA A 2 17.65 18.76 53.29
CA ALA A 2 17.49 19.34 51.95
C ALA A 2 18.12 18.50 50.82
N ARG A 3 18.72 17.35 51.16
CA ARG A 3 19.42 16.46 50.20
C ARG A 3 18.50 15.47 49.49
N ARG A 4 17.26 15.29 49.94
CA ARG A 4 16.30 14.35 49.34
C ARG A 4 15.42 14.94 48.23
N LEU A 5 15.36 16.27 48.09
CA LEU A 5 14.53 16.92 47.07
C LEU A 5 15.21 17.04 45.70
N LEU A 6 16.56 17.08 45.66
CA LEU A 6 17.33 17.25 44.43
C LEU A 6 17.40 15.98 43.55
N LEU A 7 17.11 14.80 44.11
CA LEU A 7 17.13 13.53 43.38
C LEU A 7 15.84 13.26 42.59
N TRP A 8 14.74 13.96 42.87
CA TRP A 8 13.47 13.77 42.14
C TRP A 8 13.34 14.63 40.88
N LEU A 9 14.12 15.72 40.76
CA LEU A 9 14.09 16.58 39.57
C LEU A 9 14.95 16.06 38.41
N ALA A 10 15.91 15.17 38.66
CA ALA A 10 16.76 14.59 37.61
C ALA A 10 16.11 13.40 36.88
N VAL A 11 15.08 12.76 37.45
CA VAL A 11 14.44 11.57 36.86
C VAL A 11 13.40 11.91 35.78
N VAL A 12 12.86 13.14 35.79
CA VAL A 12 11.85 13.57 34.79
C VAL A 12 12.47 14.07 33.48
N ALA A 13 13.75 14.46 33.47
CA ALA A 13 14.42 15.01 32.28
C ALA A 13 14.89 13.96 31.25
N VAL A 14 14.86 12.65 31.58
CA VAL A 14 15.43 11.59 30.73
C VAL A 14 14.40 10.93 29.79
N GLN A 15 13.11 11.20 29.94
CA GLN A 15 12.07 10.56 29.09
C GLN A 15 11.61 11.37 27.88
N GLN A 16 12.18 12.56 27.63
CA GLN A 16 12.00 13.28 26.35
C GLN A 16 13.02 12.84 25.28
N GLY A 17 13.39 11.56 25.27
CA GLY A 17 14.03 10.97 24.11
C GLY A 17 13.11 11.13 22.92
N CYS A 18 13.48 12.02 21.99
CA CYS A 18 12.76 12.26 20.75
C CYS A 18 12.44 10.92 20.10
N ARG A 19 11.16 10.53 20.13
CA ARG A 19 10.66 9.40 19.36
C ARG A 19 10.63 9.86 17.90
N PHE A 20 11.78 9.81 17.23
CA PHE A 20 11.81 9.91 15.78
C PHE A 20 11.00 8.73 15.26
N ALA A 21 9.80 9.01 14.75
CA ALA A 21 8.93 8.00 14.16
C ALA A 21 9.68 7.44 12.94
N SER A 22 10.30 6.28 13.11
CA SER A 22 11.14 5.69 12.06
C SER A 22 10.31 5.07 10.94
N ALA A 23 9.00 4.84 11.14
CA ALA A 23 8.09 4.26 10.16
C ALA A 23 6.63 4.66 10.47
N GLN A 24 5.77 4.65 9.46
CA GLN A 24 4.32 4.75 9.58
C GLN A 24 3.68 3.44 9.10
N ILE A 25 2.64 2.98 9.81
CA ILE A 25 1.93 1.74 9.51
C ILE A 25 0.45 2.05 9.34
N TYR A 26 -0.11 1.66 8.20
CA TYR A 26 -1.54 1.69 7.97
C TYR A 26 -2.08 0.26 8.01
N GLN A 27 -2.97 -0.01 8.97
CA GLN A 27 -3.51 -1.34 9.22
C GLN A 27 -4.91 -1.50 8.63
N PHE A 28 -5.10 -2.62 7.94
CA PHE A 28 -6.40 -3.12 7.50
C PHE A 28 -6.81 -4.25 8.44
N ALA A 29 -7.95 -4.08 9.10
CA ALA A 29 -8.57 -5.10 9.94
C ALA A 29 -10.00 -5.32 9.43
N ASP A 30 -10.16 -6.37 8.62
CA ASP A 30 -11.42 -6.80 8.00
C ASP A 30 -12.17 -5.66 7.29
N VAL A 31 -11.40 -4.83 6.57
CA VAL A 31 -11.93 -3.68 5.83
C VAL A 31 -12.64 -4.20 4.57
N ALA A 32 -13.89 -3.80 4.36
CA ALA A 32 -14.62 -4.12 3.13
C ALA A 32 -13.84 -3.63 1.89
N ILE A 33 -13.77 -4.46 0.86
CA ILE A 33 -13.17 -4.03 -0.42
C ILE A 33 -14.02 -2.93 -1.07
N PRO A 34 -13.43 -2.06 -1.90
CA PRO A 34 -14.19 -1.09 -2.67
C PRO A 34 -15.22 -1.79 -3.56
N ALA A 35 -16.31 -1.08 -3.89
CA ALA A 35 -17.32 -1.58 -4.84
C ALA A 35 -16.69 -2.00 -6.18
N ASN A 36 -17.38 -2.80 -6.97
CA ASN A 36 -16.86 -3.19 -8.28
C ASN A 36 -16.54 -1.96 -9.16
N ARG A 37 -15.41 -2.03 -9.87
CA ARG A 37 -14.89 -0.95 -10.73
C ARG A 37 -14.77 0.40 -10.02
N SER A 38 -14.30 0.40 -8.78
CA SER A 38 -14.10 1.60 -7.98
C SER A 38 -12.67 1.76 -7.48
N LEU A 39 -12.33 2.98 -7.06
CA LEU A 39 -11.02 3.38 -6.59
C LEU A 39 -11.19 4.38 -5.44
N HIS A 40 -10.62 4.04 -4.29
CA HIS A 40 -10.64 4.85 -3.07
C HIS A 40 -9.23 5.33 -2.72
N THR A 41 -9.10 6.57 -2.24
CA THR A 41 -7.87 7.09 -1.63
C THR A 41 -8.01 7.02 -0.11
N LEU A 42 -7.10 6.33 0.57
CA LEU A 42 -7.25 6.01 1.99
C LEU A 42 -6.39 6.86 2.91
N TYR A 43 -5.14 7.10 2.54
CA TYR A 43 -4.16 7.73 3.42
C TYR A 43 -3.05 8.42 2.63
N ALA A 44 -2.37 9.38 3.26
CA ALA A 44 -1.20 10.06 2.70
C ALA A 44 -0.01 9.92 3.65
N PHE A 45 1.12 9.48 3.10
CA PHE A 45 2.40 9.37 3.79
C PHE A 45 3.34 10.44 3.26
N TYR A 46 4.13 11.05 4.14
CA TYR A 46 5.30 11.82 3.71
C TYR A 46 6.53 10.93 3.84
N VAL A 47 7.23 10.70 2.74
CA VAL A 47 8.41 9.82 2.68
C VAL A 47 9.61 10.63 2.25
N TYR A 48 10.75 10.45 2.91
CA TYR A 48 12.02 11.04 2.49
C TYR A 48 12.79 10.02 1.64
N SER A 49 13.45 10.49 0.59
CA SER A 49 14.49 9.71 -0.07
C SER A 49 15.69 9.53 0.87
N GLN A 50 16.61 8.64 0.52
CA GLN A 50 17.80 8.39 1.32
C GLN A 50 18.67 9.65 1.45
N GLU A 51 18.73 10.48 0.41
CA GLU A 51 19.55 11.68 0.32
C GLU A 51 19.01 12.85 1.14
N GLU A 52 17.69 12.91 1.32
CA GLU A 52 17.00 14.02 1.98
C GLU A 52 16.51 13.69 3.40
N ALA A 53 16.68 12.44 3.84
CA ALA A 53 16.20 11.99 5.14
C ALA A 53 16.93 12.71 6.31
N PRO A 54 16.19 13.19 7.33
CA PRO A 54 16.80 13.79 8.51
C PRO A 54 17.45 12.72 9.39
N GLY A 55 18.79 12.62 9.35
CA GLY A 55 19.58 11.71 10.19
C GLY A 55 20.74 11.08 9.42
N TRP A 56 21.78 10.63 10.12
CA TRP A 56 23.02 10.16 9.48
C TRP A 56 23.07 8.66 9.12
N PHE A 57 22.02 7.85 9.39
CA PHE A 57 22.10 6.37 9.35
C PHE A 57 20.69 5.71 9.22
N ILE A 58 20.39 4.55 8.58
CA ILE A 58 21.17 3.44 7.95
C ILE A 58 20.37 2.67 6.86
N ASN A 59 19.06 2.90 6.67
CA ASN A 59 18.24 2.04 5.80
C ASN A 59 17.66 2.79 4.61
N LYS A 60 17.59 2.12 3.45
CA LYS A 60 16.88 2.63 2.28
C LYS A 60 15.40 2.79 2.63
N PRO A 61 14.77 3.93 2.31
CA PRO A 61 13.35 4.11 2.52
C PRO A 61 12.58 3.10 1.66
N PHE A 62 11.47 2.58 2.18
CA PHE A 62 10.73 1.52 1.52
C PHE A 62 9.24 1.57 1.81
N VAL A 63 8.47 0.95 0.92
CA VAL A 63 7.09 0.57 1.15
C VAL A 63 6.99 -0.95 1.16
N LYS A 64 6.36 -1.48 2.21
CA LYS A 64 6.10 -2.91 2.36
C LYS A 64 4.61 -3.18 2.51
N PHE A 65 4.09 -4.05 1.65
CA PHE A 65 2.77 -4.66 1.79
C PHE A 65 2.95 -5.98 2.53
N SER A 66 2.35 -6.11 3.71
CA SER A 66 2.62 -7.25 4.59
C SER A 66 1.33 -7.94 5.03
N HIS A 67 1.34 -9.27 4.89
CA HIS A 67 0.26 -10.18 5.30
C HIS A 67 -1.13 -9.83 4.72
N PHE A 68 -1.19 -9.33 3.49
CA PHE A 68 -2.46 -9.00 2.85
C PHE A 68 -3.21 -10.25 2.38
N VAL A 69 -4.44 -10.40 2.85
CA VAL A 69 -5.35 -11.48 2.46
C VAL A 69 -6.77 -10.91 2.27
N ALA A 70 -7.47 -11.42 1.26
CA ALA A 70 -8.89 -11.16 1.08
C ALA A 70 -9.71 -12.40 1.46
N HIS A 71 -10.87 -12.18 2.08
CA HIS A 71 -11.85 -13.21 2.40
C HIS A 71 -13.21 -12.81 1.84
N SER A 72 -13.87 -13.75 1.19
CA SER A 72 -15.23 -13.59 0.71
C SER A 72 -16.19 -13.49 1.88
N THR A 73 -17.14 -12.56 1.78
CA THR A 73 -18.30 -12.45 2.66
C THR A 73 -19.59 -12.90 1.96
N ALA A 74 -19.51 -13.36 0.70
CA ALA A 74 -20.67 -13.86 -0.04
C ALA A 74 -21.00 -15.32 0.29
N ASP A 75 -22.29 -15.62 0.44
CA ASP A 75 -22.77 -16.99 0.65
C ASP A 75 -22.54 -17.89 -0.58
N THR A 76 -22.51 -17.31 -1.78
CA THR A 76 -22.50 -18.04 -3.06
C THR A 76 -21.11 -18.28 -3.64
N ARG A 77 -20.07 -17.57 -3.17
CA ARG A 77 -18.70 -17.67 -3.69
C ARG A 77 -17.74 -17.71 -2.52
N ARG A 78 -16.97 -18.78 -2.37
CA ARG A 78 -15.96 -18.93 -1.31
C ARG A 78 -14.59 -18.46 -1.81
N ASP A 79 -13.64 -18.28 -0.90
CA ASP A 79 -12.25 -17.88 -1.22
C ASP A 79 -11.62 -18.73 -2.32
N LYS A 80 -11.86 -20.05 -2.28
CA LYS A 80 -11.38 -20.99 -3.29
C LYS A 80 -11.91 -20.68 -4.69
N ASP A 81 -13.15 -20.20 -4.81
CA ASP A 81 -13.78 -19.83 -6.08
C ASP A 81 -13.23 -18.49 -6.62
N LEU A 82 -12.40 -17.80 -5.83
CA LEU A 82 -11.83 -16.49 -6.09
C LEU A 82 -10.30 -16.51 -6.12
N GLU A 83 -9.65 -17.68 -6.10
CA GLU A 83 -8.18 -17.79 -6.11
C GLU A 83 -7.55 -17.03 -7.29
N SER A 84 -8.17 -17.13 -8.47
CA SER A 84 -7.71 -16.47 -9.70
C SER A 84 -8.13 -15.00 -9.78
N TYR A 85 -8.88 -14.49 -8.80
CA TYR A 85 -9.30 -13.10 -8.77
C TYR A 85 -8.11 -12.16 -8.55
N VAL A 86 -8.01 -11.15 -9.40
CA VAL A 86 -6.91 -10.18 -9.42
C VAL A 86 -7.37 -8.73 -9.38
N GLY A 87 -8.68 -8.53 -9.21
CA GLY A 87 -9.28 -7.20 -9.30
C GLY A 87 -8.97 -6.28 -8.14
N VAL A 88 -8.68 -6.84 -6.96
CA VAL A 88 -8.41 -6.07 -5.75
C VAL A 88 -6.92 -5.75 -5.64
N GLN A 89 -6.58 -4.47 -5.67
CA GLN A 89 -5.20 -4.01 -5.60
C GLN A 89 -5.06 -2.82 -4.64
N LEU A 90 -3.98 -2.85 -3.87
CA LEU A 90 -3.45 -1.68 -3.19
C LEU A 90 -2.33 -1.10 -4.03
N SER A 91 -2.30 0.22 -4.15
CA SER A 91 -1.19 0.92 -4.77
C SER A 91 -0.77 2.11 -3.93
N ILE A 92 0.52 2.41 -3.94
CA ILE A 92 1.05 3.64 -3.38
C ILE A 92 1.80 4.38 -4.48
N MET A 93 1.53 5.68 -4.61
CA MET A 93 2.11 6.53 -5.65
C MET A 93 2.23 7.97 -5.17
N ARG A 94 3.08 8.77 -5.81
CA ARG A 94 3.21 10.19 -5.45
C ARG A 94 1.92 10.94 -5.74
N TYR A 95 1.49 11.74 -4.77
CA TYR A 95 0.28 12.56 -4.87
C TYR A 95 0.30 13.48 -6.10
N ARG A 96 1.44 14.11 -6.37
CA ARG A 96 1.61 15.02 -7.52
C ARG A 96 1.42 14.35 -8.88
N ASP A 97 1.62 13.03 -8.96
CA ASP A 97 1.54 12.27 -10.20
C ASP A 97 0.19 11.55 -10.35
N PHE A 98 -0.61 11.47 -9.28
CA PHE A 98 -1.85 10.70 -9.25
C PHE A 98 -2.79 11.03 -10.41
N TRP A 99 -3.07 12.32 -10.65
CA TRP A 99 -3.97 12.76 -11.71
C TRP A 99 -3.38 12.66 -13.12
N ASN A 100 -2.07 12.49 -13.24
CA ASN A 100 -1.40 12.27 -14.53
C ASN A 100 -1.33 10.78 -14.88
N LEU A 101 -1.31 9.91 -13.86
CA LEU A 101 -1.22 8.46 -14.01
C LEU A 101 -2.60 7.80 -14.04
N ILE A 102 -3.60 8.36 -13.36
CA ILE A 102 -4.94 7.78 -13.26
C ILE A 102 -5.92 8.56 -14.14
N ASN A 103 -6.47 7.87 -15.13
CA ASN A 103 -7.63 8.38 -15.86
C ASN A 103 -8.92 8.02 -15.08
N PRO A 104 -9.62 8.99 -14.46
CA PRO A 104 -10.80 8.70 -13.65
C PRO A 104 -11.96 8.07 -14.44
N LYS A 105 -11.95 8.22 -15.78
CA LYS A 105 -12.94 7.60 -16.66
C LYS A 105 -12.54 6.21 -17.15
N LYS A 106 -11.26 5.83 -17.01
CA LYS A 106 -10.71 4.54 -17.49
C LYS A 106 -9.47 4.14 -16.68
N PHE A 107 -9.66 3.84 -15.39
CA PHE A 107 -8.59 3.39 -14.50
C PHE A 107 -8.57 1.88 -14.30
N CYS A 108 -9.49 1.12 -14.91
CA CYS A 108 -9.45 -0.34 -14.93
C CYS A 108 -9.08 -0.84 -16.32
N SER A 109 -8.17 -1.82 -16.37
CA SER A 109 -7.73 -2.44 -17.60
C SER A 109 -8.81 -3.33 -18.18
N THR A 110 -8.86 -3.37 -19.50
CA THR A 110 -9.73 -4.21 -20.32
C THR A 110 -8.89 -5.18 -21.13
N TRP A 111 -9.54 -6.13 -21.81
CA TRP A 111 -8.86 -7.07 -22.70
C TRP A 111 -8.08 -6.38 -23.83
N ASP A 112 -8.51 -5.21 -24.28
CA ASP A 112 -7.82 -4.43 -25.32
C ASP A 112 -6.54 -3.75 -24.83
N ASP A 113 -6.39 -3.56 -23.51
CA ASP A 113 -5.24 -2.88 -22.91
C ASP A 113 -4.01 -3.81 -22.83
N VAL A 114 -4.22 -5.12 -22.73
CA VAL A 114 -3.16 -6.15 -22.63
C VAL A 114 -2.33 -6.29 -23.91
N PRO A 115 -2.91 -6.50 -25.12
CA PRO A 115 -2.11 -6.61 -26.36
C PRO A 115 -1.37 -5.31 -26.69
N GLN A 116 -1.84 -4.17 -26.18
CA GLN A 116 -1.19 -2.86 -26.32
C GLN A 116 -0.10 -2.63 -25.26
N LYS A 117 0.18 -3.62 -24.40
CA LYS A 117 1.17 -3.55 -23.31
C LYS A 117 0.91 -2.40 -22.32
N ARG A 118 -0.35 -2.00 -22.17
CA ARG A 118 -0.76 -0.98 -21.18
C ARG A 118 -1.05 -1.58 -19.80
N ALA A 119 -1.43 -2.86 -19.77
CA ALA A 119 -1.62 -3.65 -18.55
C ALA A 119 -1.13 -5.09 -18.77
N ASP A 120 -0.73 -5.76 -17.69
CA ASP A 120 -0.29 -7.16 -17.76
C ASP A 120 -1.47 -8.14 -17.89
N GLN A 121 -2.63 -7.74 -17.36
CA GLN A 121 -3.85 -8.55 -17.35
C GLN A 121 -5.09 -7.63 -17.32
N PRO A 122 -6.27 -8.10 -17.76
CA PRO A 122 -7.51 -7.34 -17.65
C PRO A 122 -8.00 -7.27 -16.19
N GLY A 123 -8.86 -6.30 -15.88
CA GLY A 123 -9.49 -6.17 -14.58
C GLY A 123 -8.53 -5.72 -13.47
N THR A 124 -7.40 -5.12 -13.80
CA THR A 124 -6.47 -4.50 -12.83
C THR A 124 -6.45 -2.98 -12.98
N LEU A 125 -5.79 -2.29 -12.08
CA LEU A 125 -5.49 -0.87 -12.19
C LEU A 125 -4.71 -0.59 -13.50
N LEU A 126 -5.22 0.36 -14.29
CA LEU A 126 -4.64 0.86 -15.52
C LEU A 126 -4.00 2.21 -15.25
N LEU A 127 -2.70 2.32 -15.50
CA LEU A 127 -1.95 3.57 -15.36
C LEU A 127 -1.57 4.15 -16.72
N GLN A 128 -1.62 5.47 -16.83
CA GLN A 128 -1.13 6.25 -17.96
C GLN A 128 0.39 6.38 -17.87
N LYS A 129 1.10 5.36 -18.35
CA LYS A 129 2.56 5.34 -18.47
C LYS A 129 2.99 5.14 -19.92
N THR A 130 4.22 5.52 -20.25
CA THR A 130 4.78 5.30 -21.58
C THR A 130 4.91 3.80 -21.83
N ALA A 131 4.71 3.38 -23.09
CA ALA A 131 4.89 1.99 -23.47
C ALA A 131 6.32 1.53 -23.16
N GLY A 132 6.45 0.45 -22.37
CA GLY A 132 7.75 -0.10 -21.93
C GLY A 132 8.20 0.34 -20.54
N GLU A 133 7.64 1.42 -19.97
CA GLU A 133 7.93 1.80 -18.58
C GLU A 133 7.33 0.77 -17.60
N SER A 134 8.07 0.45 -16.54
CA SER A 134 7.55 -0.32 -15.41
C SER A 134 6.83 0.59 -14.40
N PHE A 135 6.04 0.01 -13.49
CA PHE A 135 5.40 0.80 -12.42
C PHE A 135 6.43 1.49 -11.50
N SER A 136 7.58 0.85 -11.27
CA SER A 136 8.66 1.44 -10.47
C SER A 136 9.37 2.61 -11.15
N ASP A 137 9.31 2.74 -12.47
CA ASP A 137 9.93 3.86 -13.19
C ASP A 137 9.15 5.16 -12.97
N VAL A 138 7.86 5.04 -12.63
CA VAL A 138 6.96 6.17 -12.34
C VAL A 138 6.59 6.25 -10.85
N ASP A 139 7.41 5.67 -9.96
CA ASP A 139 7.23 5.67 -8.50
C ASP A 139 5.85 5.14 -8.04
N VAL A 140 5.33 4.12 -8.73
CA VAL A 140 4.10 3.41 -8.33
C VAL A 140 4.44 1.99 -7.88
N TYR A 141 3.97 1.63 -6.69
CA TYR A 141 4.12 0.29 -6.14
C TYR A 141 2.74 -0.33 -5.93
N ILE A 142 2.49 -1.44 -6.63
CA ILE A 142 1.20 -2.13 -6.64
C ILE A 142 1.35 -3.49 -5.96
N HIS A 143 0.35 -3.84 -5.15
CA HIS A 143 0.18 -5.15 -4.55
C HIS A 143 -1.22 -5.68 -4.85
N THR A 144 -1.30 -6.80 -5.56
CA THR A 144 -2.56 -7.51 -5.82
C THR A 144 -2.89 -8.39 -4.63
N ILE A 145 -4.02 -8.13 -3.99
CA ILE A 145 -4.50 -8.90 -2.85
C ILE A 145 -5.14 -10.18 -3.37
N ARG A 146 -4.84 -11.31 -2.73
CA ARG A 146 -5.28 -12.64 -3.16
C ARG A 146 -6.24 -13.26 -2.15
N PHE A 147 -7.17 -14.05 -2.67
CA PHE A 147 -7.97 -14.98 -1.88
C PHE A 147 -7.17 -16.27 -1.66
N PRO A 148 -7.15 -16.83 -0.44
CA PRO A 148 -6.39 -18.03 -0.16
C PRO A 148 -7.03 -19.27 -0.81
N ASN A 149 -6.21 -20.09 -1.50
CA ASN A 149 -6.66 -21.38 -2.07
C ASN A 149 -6.66 -22.51 -1.01
N THR A 150 -5.67 -22.50 -0.11
CA THR A 150 -5.52 -23.47 0.97
C THR A 150 -5.11 -22.77 2.26
N THR A 151 -5.27 -23.46 3.40
CA THR A 151 -5.01 -22.92 4.74
C THR A 151 -3.54 -22.55 5.03
N SER A 152 -2.60 -22.79 4.11
CA SER A 152 -1.16 -22.72 4.41
C SER A 152 -0.32 -21.85 3.46
N SER A 153 -0.87 -21.25 2.41
CA SER A 153 -0.12 -20.26 1.63
C SER A 153 -0.23 -18.88 2.28
N HIS A 154 0.65 -18.58 3.23
CA HIS A 154 0.76 -17.22 3.74
C HIS A 154 1.04 -16.25 2.58
N PRO A 155 0.32 -15.11 2.49
CA PRO A 155 0.60 -14.09 1.49
C PRO A 155 2.07 -13.68 1.57
N LYS A 156 2.75 -13.61 0.41
CA LYS A 156 4.13 -13.14 0.37
C LYS A 156 4.14 -11.63 0.61
N ASP A 157 4.90 -11.23 1.62
CA ASP A 157 5.25 -9.83 1.81
C ASP A 157 5.99 -9.30 0.58
N VAL A 158 5.69 -8.06 0.19
CA VAL A 158 6.37 -7.38 -0.92
C VAL A 158 6.93 -6.07 -0.40
N SER A 159 8.23 -5.87 -0.55
CA SER A 159 8.92 -4.62 -0.22
C SER A 159 9.48 -3.98 -1.48
N LYS A 160 9.39 -2.65 -1.56
CA LYS A 160 9.91 -1.84 -2.67
C LYS A 160 10.58 -0.60 -2.14
N ASP A 161 11.78 -0.33 -2.65
CA ASP A 161 12.57 0.85 -2.27
C ASP A 161 11.92 2.12 -2.84
N VAL A 162 11.82 3.15 -2.01
CA VAL A 162 11.39 4.49 -2.40
C VAL A 162 12.59 5.30 -2.86
N ARG A 163 12.49 5.90 -4.06
CA ARG A 163 13.62 6.63 -4.66
C ARG A 163 13.55 8.13 -4.43
N ASN A 164 12.35 8.67 -4.24
CA ASN A 164 12.09 10.10 -4.28
C ASN A 164 11.34 10.55 -3.02
N THR A 165 11.72 11.71 -2.49
CA THR A 165 10.96 12.36 -1.41
C THR A 165 9.62 12.83 -1.92
N GLY A 166 8.60 12.75 -1.06
CA GLY A 166 7.34 13.45 -1.29
C GLY A 166 6.16 12.88 -0.53
N VAL A 167 4.99 13.41 -0.85
CA VAL A 167 3.71 12.88 -0.37
C VAL A 167 3.29 11.73 -1.28
N TYR A 168 3.12 10.55 -0.69
CA TYR A 168 2.63 9.33 -1.32
C TYR A 168 1.22 9.03 -0.82
N ILE A 169 0.31 8.68 -1.71
CA ILE A 169 -1.05 8.30 -1.35
C ILE A 169 -1.29 6.80 -1.50
N LEU A 170 -1.98 6.22 -0.52
CA LEU A 170 -2.47 4.85 -0.55
C LEU A 170 -3.82 4.82 -1.25
N VAL A 171 -3.89 4.02 -2.31
CA VAL A 171 -5.05 3.86 -3.16
C VAL A 171 -5.50 2.41 -3.12
N PHE A 172 -6.79 2.20 -2.87
CA PHE A 172 -7.43 0.90 -2.83
C PHE A 172 -8.40 0.79 -4.00
N SER A 173 -8.11 -0.12 -4.93
CA SER A 173 -8.88 -0.30 -6.16
C SER A 173 -9.49 -1.68 -6.24
N ASN A 174 -10.68 -1.76 -6.82
CA ASN A 174 -11.33 -3.00 -7.20
C ASN A 174 -11.76 -2.89 -8.67
N CYS A 175 -10.97 -3.46 -9.57
CA CYS A 175 -11.21 -3.42 -11.01
C CYS A 175 -11.88 -4.67 -11.59
N GLY A 176 -12.20 -5.65 -10.73
CA GLY A 176 -13.00 -6.81 -11.13
C GLY A 176 -14.49 -6.61 -10.87
N ASP A 177 -15.23 -7.70 -10.94
CA ASP A 177 -16.69 -7.77 -10.82
C ASP A 177 -17.17 -8.17 -9.42
N PHE A 178 -16.28 -8.63 -8.55
CA PHE A 178 -16.60 -9.13 -7.21
C PHE A 178 -16.37 -8.06 -6.15
N GLN A 179 -17.31 -7.88 -5.21
CA GLN A 179 -17.24 -6.82 -4.20
C GLN A 179 -17.55 -7.27 -2.76
N ASP A 180 -18.06 -8.49 -2.58
CA ASP A 180 -18.49 -9.02 -1.29
C ASP A 180 -17.30 -9.69 -0.58
N ALA A 181 -16.34 -8.88 -0.15
CA ALA A 181 -15.16 -9.36 0.56
C ALA A 181 -14.61 -8.35 1.56
N THR A 182 -13.82 -8.86 2.51
CA THR A 182 -13.00 -8.08 3.43
C THR A 182 -11.52 -8.33 3.18
N VAL A 183 -10.70 -7.37 3.59
CA VAL A 183 -9.24 -7.42 3.50
C VAL A 183 -8.61 -7.12 4.84
N SER A 184 -7.60 -7.91 5.18
CA SER A 184 -6.75 -7.74 6.35
C SER A 184 -5.28 -7.72 5.92
N GLY A 185 -4.46 -6.91 6.60
CA GLY A 185 -3.04 -6.73 6.27
C GLY A 185 -2.50 -5.38 6.71
N THR A 186 -1.26 -5.06 6.33
CA THR A 186 -0.62 -3.79 6.71
C THR A 186 0.23 -3.21 5.59
N VAL A 187 0.18 -1.89 5.44
CA VAL A 187 1.14 -1.12 4.65
C VAL A 187 2.12 -0.47 5.61
N VAL A 188 3.41 -0.77 5.46
CA VAL A 188 4.50 -0.17 6.22
C VAL A 188 5.28 0.76 5.31
N VAL A 189 5.41 2.01 5.71
CA VAL A 189 6.19 3.03 5.01
C VAL A 189 7.30 3.50 5.94
N LYS A 190 8.55 3.36 5.48
CA LYS A 190 9.74 3.68 6.25
C LYS A 190 10.64 4.64 5.48
#